data_AF-A0AAE1H330-F1
#
_entry.id   AF-A0AAE1H330-F1
#
_cell.length_a   1.000
_cell.length_b   1.000
_cell.length_c   1.000
_cell.angle_alpha   90.00
_cell.angle_beta   90.00
_cell.angle_gamma   90.00
#
_symmetry.space_group_name_H-M   'P 1'
#
loop_
_entity.id
_entity.type
_entity.pdbx_description
1 polymer ?
#
loop_
_entity_poly.entity_id
_entity_poly.type
_entity_poly.pdbx_seq_one_letter_code
_entity_poly.pdbx_strand_id
1 'polypeptide(L)' 'MMIVVVTIFGVCWLPFHLYFIITSEIPEITSSAYVQEVYLGIYWLAMSNSMYNPIIYCYMNSRWVGV' A
#
# COMPACT_ATOMS: atom_id res chain seq x y z
N MET A 1 -7.64 -1.14 -16.49
CA MET A 1 -7.00 0.14 -16.08
C MET A 1 -7.67 0.73 -14.84
N MET A 2 -8.94 1.16 -14.90
CA MET A 2 -9.66 1.74 -13.74
C MET A 2 -9.72 0.84 -12.50
N ILE A 3 -10.09 -0.45 -12.67
CA ILE A 3 -10.13 -1.42 -11.55
C ILE A 3 -8.76 -1.57 -10.87
N VAL A 4 -7.68 -1.58 -11.65
CA VAL A 4 -6.34 -1.83 -11.12
C VAL A 4 -5.87 -0.66 -10.26
N VAL A 5 -6.12 0.57 -10.72
CA VAL A 5 -5.85 1.79 -9.95
C VAL A 5 -6.65 1.80 -8.65
N VAL A 6 -7.94 1.45 -8.69
CA VAL A 6 -8.79 1.39 -7.49
C VAL A 6 -8.32 0.31 -6.51
N THR A 7 -7.90 -0.87 -6.99
CA THR A 7 -7.39 -1.93 -6.12
C THR A 7 -6.08 -1.56 -5.45
N ILE A 8 -5.15 -0.90 -6.16
CA ILE A 8 -3.86 -0.50 -5.57
C ILE A 8 -4.07 0.65 -4.60
N PHE A 9 -4.94 1.60 -4.94
CA PHE A 9 -5.35 2.65 -4.02
C PHE A 9 -5.92 2.04 -2.73
N GLY A 10 -6.83 1.07 -2.82
CA GLY A 10 -7.37 0.34 -1.67
C GLY A 10 -6.29 -0.39 -0.86
N VAL A 11 -5.43 -1.17 -1.51
CA VAL A 11 -4.40 -1.99 -0.84
C VAL A 11 -3.31 -1.13 -0.19
N CYS A 12 -2.92 -0.01 -0.79
CA CYS A 12 -1.92 0.89 -0.21
C CYS A 12 -2.47 1.75 0.94
N TRP A 13 -3.75 2.12 0.90
CA TRP A 13 -4.35 2.99 1.91
C TRP A 13 -4.98 2.24 3.09
N LEU A 14 -5.42 1.00 2.89
CA LEU A 14 -6.05 0.19 3.94
C LEU A 14 -5.14 -0.04 5.16
N PRO A 15 -3.83 -0.37 5.02
CA PRO A 15 -2.93 -0.51 6.17
C PRO A 15 -2.74 0.81 6.93
N PHE A 16 -2.73 1.95 6.22
CA PHE A 16 -2.60 3.27 6.82
C PHE A 16 -3.83 3.65 7.66
N HIS A 17 -5.04 3.41 7.12
CA HIS A 17 -6.27 3.63 7.89
C HIS A 17 -6.38 2.68 9.09
N LEU A 18 -5.99 1.41 8.92
CA LEU A 18 -5.99 0.44 10.02
C LEU A 18 -5.01 0.86 11.13
N TYR A 19 -3.82 1.33 10.76
CA TYR A 19 -2.81 1.84 11.69
C TYR A 19 -3.34 3.01 12.50
N PHE A 20 -4.03 3.96 11.86
CA PHE A 20 -4.63 5.13 12.51
C PHE A 20 -5.72 4.75 13.53
N ILE A 21 -6.58 3.77 13.20
CA ILE A 21 -7.62 3.26 14.10
C ILE A 21 -7.01 2.51 15.29
N ILE A 22 -5.99 1.68 15.06
CA ILE A 22 -5.35 0.91 16.13
C ILE A 22 -4.60 1.85 17.09
N THR A 23 -3.91 2.87 16.56
CA THR A 23 -3.21 3.86 17.40
C THR A 23 -4.16 4.78 18.17
N SER A 24 -5.39 5.01 17.69
CA SER A 24 -6.39 5.76 18.45
C SER A 24 -6.98 4.98 19.63
N GLU A 25 -7.21 3.67 19.45
CA GLU A 25 -7.80 2.81 20.49
C GLU A 25 -6.77 2.34 21.53
N ILE A 26 -5.51 2.14 21.12
CA ILE A 26 -4.47 1.60 22.01
C ILE A 26 -3.17 2.42 21.89
N PRO A 27 -3.11 3.58 22.57
CA PRO A 27 -1.92 4.44 22.54
C PRO A 27 -0.69 3.76 23.17
N GLU A 28 -0.85 2.75 24.03
CA GLU A 28 0.27 2.01 24.63
C GLU A 28 1.14 1.28 23.60
N ILE A 29 0.59 0.89 22.45
CA ILE A 29 1.34 0.20 21.38
C ILE A 29 2.31 1.17 20.69
N THR A 30 2.04 2.49 20.72
CA THR A 30 2.94 3.52 20.16
C THR A 30 4.24 3.67 20.94
N SER A 31 4.28 3.21 22.19
CA SER A 31 5.50 3.20 23.00
C SER A 31 6.43 2.02 22.69
N SER A 32 6.02 1.09 21.83
CA SER A 32 6.86 -0.05 21.43
C SER A 32 7.84 0.37 20.33
N ALA A 33 9.12 0.00 20.47
CA ALA A 33 10.19 0.34 19.53
C ALA A 33 9.92 -0.11 18.08
N TYR A 34 9.06 -1.13 17.89
CA TYR A 34 8.70 -1.64 16.56
C TYR A 34 7.70 -0.76 15.80
N VAL A 35 7.01 0.18 16.46
CA VAL A 35 5.97 0.99 15.80
C VAL A 35 6.55 1.88 14.69
N GLN A 36 7.79 2.33 14.86
CA GLN A 36 8.47 3.19 13.90
C GLN A 36 8.77 2.44 12.60
N GLU A 37 9.29 1.22 12.68
CA GLU A 37 9.58 0.38 11.51
C GLU A 37 8.30 0.00 10.75
N VAL A 38 7.22 -0.32 11.47
CA VAL A 38 5.91 -0.62 10.89
C VAL A 38 5.32 0.60 10.19
N TYR A 39 5.38 1.77 10.83
CA TYR A 39 4.94 3.02 10.22
C TYR A 39 5.75 3.36 8.97
N LEU A 40 7.07 3.21 9.01
CA LEU A 40 7.95 3.45 7.87
C LEU A 40 7.62 2.51 6.70
N GLY A 41 7.36 1.23 6.98
CA GLY A 41 6.97 0.23 5.99
C GLY A 41 5.62 0.56 5.34
N ILE A 42 4.62 0.96 6.13
CA ILE A 42 3.31 1.39 5.63
C ILE A 42 3.45 2.66 4.77
N TYR A 43 4.25 3.62 5.24
CA TYR A 43 4.49 4.88 4.54
C TYR A 43 5.22 4.65 3.20
N TRP A 44 6.18 3.71 3.19
CA TRP A 44 6.91 3.31 2.00
C TRP A 44 6.00 2.60 0.98
N LEU A 45 5.11 1.72 1.44
CA LEU A 45 4.10 1.06 0.60
C LEU A 45 3.12 2.08 0.01
N ALA A 46 2.68 3.06 0.80
CA ALA A 46 1.81 4.15 0.34
C ALA A 46 2.49 5.02 -0.72
N MET A 47 3.77 5.35 -0.57
CA MET A 47 4.55 6.09 -1.59
C MET A 47 4.80 5.27 -2.86
N SER A 48 4.86 3.94 -2.74
CA SER A 48 5.04 3.03 -3.88
C SER A 48 3.83 2.99 -4.83
N ASN A 49 2.67 3.60 -4.48
CA ASN A 49 1.49 3.71 -5.33
C ASN A 49 1.82 4.17 -6.76
N SER A 50 2.71 5.16 -6.88
CA SER A 50 3.12 5.74 -8.17
C SER A 50 3.97 4.79 -9.01
N MET A 51 4.66 3.82 -8.38
CA MET A 51 5.48 2.82 -9.04
C MET A 51 4.66 1.68 -9.63
N TYR A 52 3.46 1.42 -9.13
CA TYR A 52 2.60 0.38 -9.69
C TYR A 52 2.02 0.78 -11.05
N ASN A 53 1.87 2.07 -11.35
CA ASN A 53 1.38 2.54 -12.66
C ASN A 53 2.15 1.92 -13.84
N PRO A 54 3.49 2.05 -13.96
CA PRO A 54 4.25 1.40 -15.04
C PRO A 54 4.23 -0.15 -14.98
N ILE A 55 4.13 -0.76 -13.80
CA ILE A 55 4.03 -2.22 -13.63
C ILE A 55 2.71 -2.75 -14.21
N ILE A 56 1.60 -2.05 -14.00
CA ILE A 56 0.28 -2.39 -14.57
C ILE A 56 0.31 -2.28 -16.09
N TYR A 57 0.95 -1.24 -16.64
CA TYR A 57 1.13 -1.10 -18.07
C TYR A 57 2.00 -2.22 -18.64
N CYS A 58 3.08 -2.62 -17.96
CA CYS A 58 3.89 -3.78 -18.35
C CYS A 58 3.10 -5.09 -18.31
N TYR A 59 2.31 -5.33 -17.25
CA TYR A 59 1.51 -6.55 -17.11
C TYR A 59 0.37 -6.61 -18.14
N MET A 60 -0.30 -5.48 -18.41
CA MET A 60 -1.31 -5.40 -19.47
C MET A 60 -0.71 -5.51 -20.88
N ASN A 61 0.52 -5.02 -21.12
CA ASN A 61 1.21 -5.16 -22.39
C ASN A 61 1.79 -6.57 -22.61
N SER A 62 2.08 -7.30 -21.53
CA SER A 62 2.56 -8.69 -21.59
C SER A 62 1.47 -9.69 -22.06
N ARG A 63 0.20 -9.26 -22.17
CA ARG A 63 -0.87 -10.05 -22.79
C ARG A 63 -0.78 -10.14 -24.33
N TRP A 64 0.32 -9.66 -24.93
CA TRP A 64 0.60 -9.75 -26.38
C TRP A 64 1.81 -10.63 -26.73
N VAL A 65 2.34 -11.44 -25.81
CA VAL A 65 3.32 -12.50 -26.12
C VAL A 65 2.84 -13.81 -25.51
N GLY A 66 1.69 -14.30 -25.98
CA GLY A 66 1.12 -15.54 -25.46
C GLY A 66 -0.21 -15.99 -26.04
N VAL A 67 -0.51 -15.67 -27.31
CA VAL A 67 -1.14 -16.50 -28.37
C VAL A 67 -1.32 -15.65 -29.62
#